data_AF-A0A962U559-F1
#
_entry.id   AF-A0A962U559-F1
#
_cell.length_a   1.000
_cell.length_b   1.000
_cell.length_c   1.000
_cell.angle_alpha   90.00
_cell.angle_beta   90.00
_cell.angle_gamma   90.00
#
_symmetry.space_group_name_H-M   'P 1'
#
loop_
_entity.id
_entity.type
_entity.pdbx_description
1 polymer ?
#
loop_
_entity_poly.entity_id
_entity_poly.type
_entity_poly.pdbx_seq_one_letter_code
_entity_poly.pdbx_strand_id
1 'polypeptide(L)'
;MPALHGDFALNASNLLAATQLLDMDLQRLTLTHDLNAEQCAALARGLSAERRALIEVVAHQHLPIFHTEYCVFARFLSHGNSFRDCGRPCEHHRVHVRDPAGGDHLVQADIGCRNTVFNAAAQSAGPVLAQLQAAGIRHYRLELVDEPAHEVAGLVSAYHDTLRGALTPAALQQRLALVVDANGNRQGVALGSLAVRQEPARHTLKKPTAR
;
A
#
# COMPACT_ATOMS: atom_id res chain seq x y z
N MET A 1 20.90 18.70 -11.73
CA MET A 1 20.77 17.64 -10.71
C MET A 1 19.55 16.80 -11.05
N PRO A 2 19.54 15.48 -10.77
CA PRO A 2 18.36 14.65 -11.01
C PRO A 2 17.19 15.09 -10.11
N ALA A 3 15.97 14.79 -10.54
CA ALA A 3 14.78 14.97 -9.72
C ALA A 3 14.87 14.11 -8.45
N LEU A 4 14.66 14.70 -7.27
CA LEU A 4 14.65 13.99 -6.00
C LEU A 4 13.19 13.80 -5.54
N HIS A 5 12.81 12.56 -5.28
CA HIS A 5 11.49 12.20 -4.75
C HIS A 5 11.65 11.63 -3.34
N GLY A 6 10.90 12.18 -2.38
CA GLY A 6 10.80 11.64 -1.04
C GLY A 6 9.70 10.61 -0.95
N ASP A 7 10.03 9.39 -0.56
CA ASP A 7 9.08 8.28 -0.50
C ASP A 7 8.35 8.19 0.85
N PHE A 8 7.31 7.37 0.96
CA PHE A 8 6.47 7.22 2.17
C PHE A 8 7.27 6.95 3.45
N ALA A 9 8.42 6.27 3.32
CA ALA A 9 9.31 5.93 4.42
C ALA A 9 9.97 7.14 5.10
N LEU A 10 9.92 8.33 4.49
CA LEU A 10 10.35 9.58 5.13
C LEU A 10 9.36 10.08 6.19
N ASN A 11 8.23 9.39 6.39
CA ASN A 11 7.26 9.65 7.46
C ASN A 11 6.69 11.08 7.44
N ALA A 12 6.34 11.58 6.25
CA ALA A 12 5.60 12.83 6.07
C ALA A 12 4.16 12.70 6.62
N SER A 13 4.02 12.74 7.95
CA SER A 13 2.79 12.46 8.72
C SER A 13 2.05 13.71 9.17
N ASN A 14 2.60 14.90 8.94
CA ASN A 14 1.96 16.15 9.31
C ASN A 14 2.51 17.31 8.48
N LEU A 15 1.87 18.47 8.59
CA LEU A 15 2.21 19.66 7.82
C LEU A 15 3.65 20.14 8.06
N LEU A 16 4.15 20.05 9.30
CA LEU A 16 5.50 20.48 9.66
C LEU A 16 6.55 19.57 9.00
N ALA A 17 6.42 18.26 9.15
CA ALA A 17 7.31 17.28 8.54
C ALA A 17 7.29 17.40 7.00
N ALA A 18 6.11 17.50 6.39
CA ALA A 18 5.99 17.67 4.95
C ALA A 18 6.64 18.98 4.47
N THR A 19 6.48 20.08 5.21
CA THR A 19 7.13 21.36 4.91
C THR A 19 8.66 21.23 4.96
N GLN A 20 9.20 20.68 6.04
CA GLN A 20 10.65 20.52 6.19
C GLN A 20 11.26 19.63 5.10
N LEU A 21 10.57 18.57 4.70
CA LEU A 21 11.03 17.70 3.62
C LEU A 21 10.98 18.39 2.25
N LEU A 22 9.93 19.18 1.98
CA LEU A 22 9.84 19.96 0.75
C LEU A 22 10.87 21.10 0.68
N ASP A 23 11.31 21.64 1.83
CA ASP A 23 12.40 22.62 1.91
C ASP A 23 13.77 22.02 1.52
N MET A 24 13.88 20.69 1.41
CA MET A 24 15.09 19.99 0.93
C MET A 24 15.08 19.81 -0.61
N ASP A 25 14.36 20.66 -1.34
CA ASP A 25 14.25 20.67 -2.81
C ASP A 25 13.72 19.37 -3.43
N LEU A 26 12.83 18.66 -2.71
CA LEU A 26 12.11 17.51 -3.26
C LEU A 26 11.13 17.94 -4.36
N GLN A 27 11.16 17.26 -5.50
CA GLN A 27 10.21 17.46 -6.61
C GLN A 27 8.92 16.63 -6.46
N ARG A 28 8.91 15.70 -5.51
CA ARG A 28 7.73 14.94 -5.12
C ARG A 28 7.88 14.44 -3.70
N LEU A 29 6.78 14.43 -2.95
CA LEU A 29 6.73 13.86 -1.61
C LEU A 29 5.52 12.94 -1.47
N THR A 30 5.78 11.64 -1.30
CA THR A 30 4.77 10.64 -1.00
C THR A 30 4.44 10.66 0.49
N LEU A 31 3.16 10.78 0.82
CA LEU A 31 2.71 10.75 2.22
C LEU A 31 2.85 9.35 2.84
N THR A 32 3.08 9.30 4.14
CA THR A 32 3.18 8.04 4.91
C THR A 32 1.87 7.25 4.88
N HIS A 33 1.96 5.94 5.09
CA HIS A 33 0.82 5.07 5.32
C HIS A 33 0.16 5.28 6.70
N ASP A 34 0.73 6.09 7.59
CA ASP A 34 0.10 6.40 8.88
C ASP A 34 -1.07 7.39 8.77
N LEU A 35 -1.28 7.97 7.58
CA LEU A 35 -2.37 8.93 7.34
C LEU A 35 -3.57 8.27 6.68
N ASN A 36 -4.74 8.58 7.24
CA ASN A 36 -6.00 8.33 6.55
C ASN A 36 -6.29 9.40 5.48
N ALA A 37 -7.30 9.17 4.64
CA ALA A 37 -7.63 10.08 3.55
C ALA A 37 -7.99 11.50 4.00
N GLU A 38 -8.63 11.64 5.16
CA GLU A 38 -8.97 12.95 5.74
C GLU A 38 -7.72 13.73 6.15
N GLN A 39 -6.78 13.06 6.79
CA GLN A 39 -5.50 13.64 7.20
C GLN A 39 -4.64 14.00 5.99
N CYS A 40 -4.56 13.13 4.98
CA CYS A 40 -3.90 13.45 3.70
C CYS A 40 -4.49 14.72 3.06
N ALA A 41 -5.82 14.80 3.01
CA ALA A 41 -6.53 15.95 2.44
C ALA A 41 -6.32 17.23 3.28
N ALA A 42 -6.31 17.13 4.60
CA ALA A 42 -6.05 18.25 5.50
C ALA A 42 -4.62 18.77 5.37
N LEU A 43 -3.63 17.87 5.34
CA LEU A 43 -2.23 18.20 5.11
C LEU A 43 -2.05 18.93 3.77
N ALA A 44 -2.59 18.38 2.68
CA ALA A 44 -2.52 18.99 1.36
C ALA A 44 -3.13 20.39 1.33
N ARG A 45 -4.28 20.60 2.00
CA ARG A 45 -4.92 21.93 2.11
C ARG A 45 -4.10 22.94 2.91
N GLY A 46 -3.32 22.47 3.89
CA GLY A 46 -2.43 23.32 4.70
C GLY A 46 -1.18 23.82 3.97
N LEU A 47 -0.82 23.21 2.84
CA LEU A 47 0.33 23.61 2.02
C LEU A 47 -0.04 24.72 1.02
N SER A 48 0.97 25.53 0.63
CA SER A 48 0.86 26.44 -0.52
C SER A 48 0.51 25.67 -1.81
N ALA A 49 -0.05 26.35 -2.80
CA ALA A 49 -0.45 25.71 -4.06
C ALA A 49 0.73 25.00 -4.75
N GLU A 50 1.91 25.63 -4.73
CA GLU A 50 3.15 25.10 -5.30
C GLU A 50 3.58 23.81 -4.60
N ARG A 51 3.66 23.82 -3.26
CA ARG A 51 4.05 22.66 -2.45
C ARG A 51 3.04 21.53 -2.54
N ARG A 52 1.76 21.87 -2.52
CA ARG A 52 0.65 20.92 -2.64
C ARG A 52 0.68 20.15 -3.95
N ALA A 53 1.12 20.77 -5.04
CA ALA A 53 1.25 20.10 -6.33
C ALA A 53 2.30 18.97 -6.31
N LEU A 54 3.24 18.99 -5.36
CA LEU A 54 4.30 17.99 -5.20
C LEU A 54 3.87 16.78 -4.37
N ILE A 55 2.68 16.80 -3.77
CA ILE A 55 2.19 15.72 -2.90
C ILE A 55 1.71 14.52 -3.72
N GLU A 56 2.18 13.34 -3.34
CA GLU A 56 1.76 12.04 -3.86
C GLU A 56 1.08 11.19 -2.79
N VAL A 57 0.04 10.44 -3.17
CA VAL A 57 -0.62 9.44 -2.34
C VAL A 57 -0.57 8.08 -3.02
N VAL A 58 -0.26 7.02 -2.25
CA VAL A 58 -0.35 5.64 -2.73
C VAL A 58 -1.82 5.22 -2.80
N ALA A 59 -2.35 5.22 -4.02
CA ALA A 59 -3.75 4.99 -4.33
C ALA A 59 -4.10 3.51 -4.48
N HIS A 60 -3.11 2.67 -4.79
CA HIS A 60 -3.25 1.22 -4.86
C HIS A 60 -2.00 0.56 -4.30
N GLN A 61 -2.16 -0.43 -3.43
CA GLN A 61 -1.06 -1.23 -2.89
C GLN A 61 -1.60 -2.42 -2.10
N HIS A 62 -0.84 -3.49 -1.99
CA HIS A 62 -0.98 -4.39 -0.84
C HIS A 62 -0.10 -3.85 0.29
N LEU A 63 -0.70 -3.46 1.42
CA LEU A 63 0.08 -2.94 2.54
C LEU A 63 0.94 -4.05 3.18
N PRO A 64 2.24 -3.81 3.46
CA PRO A 64 3.01 -4.68 4.32
C PRO A 64 2.37 -4.76 5.71
N ILE A 65 2.04 -5.97 6.18
CA ILE A 65 1.42 -6.18 7.51
C ILE A 65 2.39 -6.77 8.52
N PHE A 66 3.44 -7.45 8.06
CA PHE A 66 4.40 -8.10 8.93
C PHE A 66 5.75 -8.23 8.27
N HIS A 67 6.82 -7.94 9.02
CA HIS A 67 8.20 -8.24 8.62
C HIS A 67 8.79 -9.23 9.62
N THR A 68 9.56 -10.20 9.13
CA THR A 68 10.20 -11.20 9.98
C THR A 68 11.58 -11.57 9.48
N GLU A 69 12.51 -11.80 10.41
CA GLU A 69 13.83 -12.37 10.11
C GLU A 69 13.78 -13.91 10.01
N TYR A 70 12.62 -14.52 10.24
CA TYR A 70 12.39 -15.93 9.99
C TYR A 70 12.03 -16.17 8.52
N CYS A 71 12.95 -16.75 7.77
CA CYS A 71 12.75 -17.04 6.35
C CYS A 71 11.93 -18.34 6.15
N VAL A 72 10.64 -18.18 5.81
CA VAL A 72 9.73 -19.32 5.56
C VAL A 72 10.16 -20.12 4.33
N PHE A 73 10.77 -19.46 3.34
CA PHE A 73 11.29 -20.12 2.15
C PHE A 73 12.41 -21.11 2.49
N ALA A 74 13.44 -20.65 3.21
CA ALA A 74 14.53 -21.53 3.62
C ALA A 74 14.02 -22.68 4.48
N ARG A 75 13.14 -22.38 5.44
CA ARG A 75 12.62 -23.39 6.38
C ARG A 75 11.84 -24.52 5.68
N PHE A 76 10.95 -24.18 4.75
CA PHE A 76 9.94 -25.11 4.24
C PHE A 76 10.22 -25.58 2.82
N LEU A 77 11.04 -24.85 2.05
CA LEU A 77 11.33 -25.13 0.64
C LEU A 77 12.82 -25.42 0.39
N SER A 78 13.63 -25.62 1.43
CA SER A 78 15.03 -26.01 1.30
C SER A 78 15.46 -27.00 2.38
N HIS A 79 16.63 -27.61 2.17
CA HIS A 79 17.32 -28.41 3.19
C HIS A 79 18.30 -27.57 4.03
N GLY A 80 18.54 -26.31 3.66
CA GLY A 80 19.36 -25.37 4.43
C GLY A 80 18.54 -24.60 5.46
N ASN A 81 19.21 -23.89 6.36
CA ASN A 81 18.55 -23.07 7.38
C ASN A 81 19.04 -21.62 7.42
N SER A 82 19.88 -21.21 6.48
CA SER A 82 20.43 -19.85 6.38
C SER A 82 20.54 -19.38 4.94
N PHE A 83 20.84 -18.09 4.74
CA PHE A 83 21.10 -17.53 3.41
C PHE A 83 22.32 -18.15 2.71
N ARG A 84 23.18 -18.87 3.43
CA ARG A 84 24.43 -19.47 2.91
C ARG A 84 24.18 -20.79 2.19
N ASP A 85 23.15 -21.52 2.60
CA ASP A 85 22.92 -22.91 2.24
C ASP A 85 21.48 -23.22 1.82
N CYS A 86 20.56 -22.25 1.87
CA CYS A 86 19.17 -22.48 1.48
C CYS A 86 18.97 -22.67 -0.04
N GLY A 87 19.95 -22.33 -0.88
CA GLY A 87 19.79 -22.43 -2.34
C GLY A 87 18.81 -21.43 -2.96
N ARG A 88 18.40 -20.40 -2.19
CA ARG A 88 17.54 -19.28 -2.62
C ARG A 88 16.19 -19.70 -3.26
N PRO A 89 15.38 -20.54 -2.60
CA PRO A 89 14.03 -20.91 -3.05
C PRO A 89 13.12 -19.70 -3.32
N CYS A 90 13.31 -18.60 -2.59
CA CYS A 90 12.56 -17.37 -2.79
C CYS A 90 12.72 -16.70 -4.17
N GLU A 91 13.75 -17.04 -4.95
CA GLU A 91 13.96 -16.45 -6.29
C GLU A 91 13.09 -17.12 -7.37
N HIS A 92 12.56 -18.31 -7.11
CA HIS A 92 11.79 -19.08 -8.10
C HIS A 92 10.45 -19.60 -7.58
N HIS A 93 10.18 -19.50 -6.28
CA HIS A 93 8.88 -19.82 -5.68
C HIS A 93 8.12 -18.54 -5.33
N ARG A 94 6.83 -18.51 -5.69
CA ARG A 94 5.85 -17.58 -5.10
C ARG A 94 5.13 -18.29 -3.95
N VAL A 95 5.05 -17.63 -2.80
CA VAL A 95 4.49 -18.21 -1.57
C VAL A 95 3.47 -17.25 -0.99
N HIS A 96 2.33 -17.80 -0.59
CA HIS A 96 1.28 -17.10 0.12
C HIS A 96 0.97 -17.81 1.43
N VAL A 97 0.65 -17.05 2.46
CA VAL A 97 0.01 -17.55 3.68
C VAL A 97 -1.49 -17.38 3.52
N ARG A 98 -2.24 -18.48 3.54
CA ARG A 98 -3.70 -18.43 3.49
C ARG A 98 -4.29 -18.28 4.88
N ASP A 99 -5.11 -17.25 5.08
CA ASP A 99 -5.83 -17.05 6.34
C ASP A 99 -7.09 -17.93 6.44
N PRO A 100 -7.74 -18.04 7.63
CA PRO A 100 -8.98 -18.80 7.77
C PRO A 100 -10.18 -18.26 6.99
N ALA A 101 -10.13 -16.99 6.56
CA ALA A 101 -11.15 -16.37 5.71
C ALA A 101 -10.90 -16.64 4.21
N GLY A 102 -9.79 -17.32 3.86
CA GLY A 102 -9.42 -17.66 2.50
C GLY A 102 -8.58 -16.61 1.78
N GLY A 103 -8.12 -15.56 2.46
CA GLY A 103 -7.26 -14.53 1.88
C GLY A 103 -5.84 -15.03 1.68
N ASP A 104 -5.28 -14.77 0.49
CA ASP A 104 -3.90 -15.13 0.13
C ASP A 104 -2.95 -13.97 0.44
N HIS A 105 -2.20 -14.08 1.53
CA HIS A 105 -1.21 -13.08 1.93
C HIS A 105 0.14 -13.38 1.28
N LEU A 106 0.53 -12.60 0.26
CA LEU A 106 1.83 -12.75 -0.38
C LEU A 106 2.96 -12.64 0.65
N VAL A 107 3.91 -13.57 0.57
CA VAL A 107 5.19 -13.50 1.29
C VAL A 107 6.29 -13.23 0.28
N GLN A 108 7.06 -12.17 0.50
CA GLN A 108 8.22 -11.84 -0.33
C GLN A 108 9.48 -11.79 0.53
N ALA A 109 10.56 -12.40 0.05
CA ALA A 109 11.87 -12.27 0.69
C ALA A 109 12.63 -11.07 0.09
N ASP A 110 13.24 -10.25 0.94
CA ASP A 110 14.20 -9.23 0.50
C ASP A 110 15.62 -9.80 0.35
N ILE A 111 16.56 -8.97 -0.10
CA ILE A 111 17.97 -9.34 -0.27
C ILE A 111 18.66 -9.75 1.04
N GLY A 112 18.14 -9.30 2.18
CA GLY A 112 18.59 -9.67 3.52
C GLY A 112 17.92 -10.94 4.06
N CYS A 113 17.18 -11.68 3.24
CA CYS A 113 16.40 -12.86 3.62
C CYS A 113 15.32 -12.58 4.69
N ARG A 114 14.93 -11.32 4.87
CA ARG A 114 13.76 -10.96 5.68
C ARG A 114 12.52 -11.19 4.86
N ASN A 115 11.45 -11.66 5.48
CA ASN A 115 10.20 -11.91 4.79
C ASN A 115 9.20 -10.81 5.15
N THR A 116 8.62 -10.22 4.12
CA THR A 116 7.50 -9.30 4.21
C THR A 116 6.23 -10.06 3.86
N VAL A 117 5.26 -10.04 4.76
CA VAL A 117 3.91 -10.52 4.50
C VAL A 117 3.04 -9.32 4.17
N PHE A 118 2.36 -9.38 3.04
CA PHE A 118 1.46 -8.34 2.56
C PHE A 118 0.01 -8.66 2.92
N ASN A 119 -0.82 -7.63 3.03
CA ASN A 119 -2.26 -7.81 3.20
C ASN A 119 -2.85 -8.53 1.97
N ALA A 120 -3.77 -9.49 2.16
CA ALA A 120 -4.39 -10.20 1.03
C ALA A 120 -5.22 -9.26 0.16
N ALA A 121 -6.02 -8.37 0.79
CA ALA A 121 -6.77 -7.37 0.05
C ALA A 121 -5.91 -6.13 -0.26
N ALA A 122 -5.99 -5.68 -1.52
CA ALA A 122 -5.37 -4.44 -1.93
C ALA A 122 -6.07 -3.23 -1.28
N GLN A 123 -5.28 -2.24 -0.88
CA GLN A 123 -5.75 -0.89 -0.63
C GLN A 123 -6.18 -0.25 -1.95
N SER A 124 -7.31 0.45 -1.95
CA SER A 124 -7.75 1.33 -3.03
C SER A 124 -8.22 2.67 -2.49
N ALA A 125 -7.67 3.76 -3.05
CA ALA A 125 -8.16 5.11 -2.81
C ALA A 125 -9.48 5.41 -3.54
N GLY A 126 -10.02 4.49 -4.36
CA GLY A 126 -11.20 4.71 -5.21
C GLY A 126 -12.32 5.51 -4.52
N PRO A 127 -12.83 5.07 -3.35
CA PRO A 127 -13.90 5.78 -2.63
C PRO A 127 -13.54 7.20 -2.16
N VAL A 128 -12.25 7.52 -2.01
CA VAL A 128 -11.74 8.79 -1.48
C VAL A 128 -11.01 9.64 -2.53
N LEU A 129 -10.91 9.18 -3.78
CA LEU A 129 -10.20 9.89 -4.86
C LEU A 129 -10.74 11.32 -5.06
N ALA A 130 -12.06 11.48 -5.11
CA ALA A 130 -12.68 12.79 -5.30
C ALA A 130 -12.30 13.79 -4.19
N GLN A 131 -12.26 13.33 -2.94
CA GLN A 131 -11.82 14.14 -1.80
C GLN A 131 -10.35 14.55 -1.92
N LEU A 132 -9.47 13.62 -2.31
CA LEU A 132 -8.04 13.89 -2.49
C LEU A 132 -7.81 14.87 -3.66
N GLN A 133 -8.55 14.72 -4.76
CA GLN A 133 -8.49 15.63 -5.92
C GLN A 133 -8.98 17.04 -5.55
N ALA A 134 -10.08 17.14 -4.81
CA ALA A 134 -10.62 18.40 -4.30
C ALA A 134 -9.65 19.07 -3.31
N ALA A 135 -8.85 18.30 -2.56
CA ALA A 135 -7.79 18.83 -1.72
C ALA A 135 -6.59 19.38 -2.52
N GLY A 136 -6.53 19.14 -3.84
CA GLY A 136 -5.50 19.62 -4.76
C GLY A 136 -4.35 18.65 -5.01
N ILE A 137 -4.46 17.39 -4.56
CA ILE A 137 -3.49 16.34 -4.85
C ILE A 137 -3.59 15.96 -6.33
N ARG A 138 -2.44 15.78 -6.99
CA ARG A 138 -2.33 15.50 -8.42
C ARG A 138 -1.55 14.23 -8.75
N HIS A 139 -0.83 13.68 -7.78
CA HIS A 139 0.00 12.51 -7.95
C HIS A 139 -0.57 11.32 -7.18
N TYR A 140 -0.81 10.23 -7.90
CA TYR A 140 -1.38 9.00 -7.37
C TYR A 140 -0.49 7.86 -7.81
N ARG A 141 0.06 7.13 -6.85
CA ARG A 141 0.93 5.98 -7.11
C ARG A 141 0.13 4.68 -7.03
N LEU A 142 0.41 3.77 -7.95
CA LEU A 142 -0.10 2.40 -7.93
C LEU A 142 1.10 1.49 -7.73
N GLU A 143 1.12 0.79 -6.60
CA GLU A 143 2.11 -0.24 -6.29
C GLU A 143 1.47 -1.60 -6.48
N LEU A 144 2.11 -2.43 -7.29
CA LEU A 144 1.66 -3.76 -7.65
C LEU A 144 2.72 -4.73 -7.19
N VAL A 145 2.30 -5.80 -6.55
CA VAL A 145 3.24 -6.77 -5.96
C VAL A 145 2.80 -8.20 -6.18
N ASP A 146 1.49 -8.45 -6.34
CA ASP A 146 0.96 -9.80 -6.46
C ASP A 146 0.08 -10.03 -7.69
N GLU A 147 -0.43 -8.94 -8.27
CA GLU A 147 -1.24 -8.92 -9.47
C GLU A 147 -0.47 -9.55 -10.65
N PRO A 148 -1.08 -10.51 -11.39
CA PRO A 148 -0.45 -11.08 -12.57
C PRO A 148 -0.42 -10.05 -13.72
N ALA A 149 0.56 -10.18 -14.61
CA ALA A 149 0.82 -9.20 -15.67
C ALA A 149 -0.39 -8.85 -16.55
N HIS A 150 -1.33 -9.80 -16.76
CA HIS A 150 -2.52 -9.58 -17.56
C HIS A 150 -3.57 -8.67 -16.90
N GLU A 151 -3.55 -8.53 -15.57
CA GLU A 151 -4.44 -7.63 -14.82
C GLU A 151 -3.93 -6.18 -14.81
N VAL A 152 -2.60 -6.00 -14.89
CA VAL A 152 -1.93 -4.70 -14.69
C VAL A 152 -2.48 -3.61 -15.60
N ALA A 153 -2.58 -3.87 -16.91
CA ALA A 153 -3.03 -2.85 -17.86
C ALA A 153 -4.48 -2.40 -17.59
N GLY A 154 -5.37 -3.35 -17.27
CA GLY A 154 -6.77 -3.06 -16.94
C GLY A 154 -6.91 -2.26 -15.66
N LEU A 155 -6.17 -2.63 -14.62
CA LEU A 155 -6.12 -1.93 -13.33
C LEU A 155 -5.65 -0.49 -13.51
N VAL A 156 -4.51 -0.29 -14.18
CA VAL A 156 -3.94 1.05 -14.41
C VAL A 156 -4.89 1.91 -15.23
N SER A 157 -5.49 1.36 -16.29
CA SER A 157 -6.47 2.09 -17.10
C SER A 157 -7.70 2.49 -16.29
N ALA A 158 -8.19 1.62 -15.41
CA ALA A 158 -9.36 1.92 -14.59
C ALA A 158 -9.08 3.10 -13.64
N TYR A 159 -7.94 3.13 -12.95
CA TYR A 159 -7.55 4.29 -12.13
C TYR A 159 -7.41 5.57 -12.95
N HIS A 160 -6.74 5.47 -14.10
CA HIS A 160 -6.55 6.59 -15.00
C HIS A 160 -7.88 7.16 -15.52
N ASP A 161 -8.82 6.29 -15.90
CA ASP A 161 -10.17 6.68 -16.33
C ASP A 161 -10.99 7.30 -15.20
N THR A 162 -10.82 6.83 -13.97
CA THR A 162 -11.46 7.45 -12.80
C THR A 162 -10.89 8.83 -12.51
N LEU A 163 -9.57 8.99 -12.55
CA LEU A 163 -8.91 10.28 -12.28
C LEU A 163 -9.31 11.37 -13.29
N ARG A 164 -9.64 11.01 -14.54
CA ARG A 164 -10.18 11.94 -15.55
C ARG A 164 -11.70 12.09 -15.54
N GLY A 165 -12.42 11.37 -14.67
CA GLY A 165 -13.88 11.38 -14.61
C GLY A 165 -14.60 10.57 -15.69
N ALA A 166 -13.90 9.74 -16.47
CA ALA A 166 -14.50 8.84 -17.45
C ALA A 166 -15.09 7.56 -16.82
N LEU A 167 -14.62 7.20 -15.63
CA LEU A 167 -15.12 6.07 -14.84
C LEU A 167 -15.51 6.55 -13.44
N THR A 168 -16.67 6.12 -12.93
CA THR A 168 -17.08 6.49 -11.57
C THR A 168 -16.24 5.73 -10.52
N PRO A 169 -16.05 6.29 -9.31
CA PRO A 169 -15.42 5.57 -8.20
C PRO A 169 -16.06 4.21 -7.87
N ALA A 170 -17.39 4.12 -8.00
CA ALA A 170 -18.10 2.86 -7.79
C ALA A 170 -17.77 1.82 -8.87
N ALA A 171 -17.68 2.24 -10.13
CA ALA A 171 -17.30 1.35 -11.23
C ALA A 171 -15.82 0.93 -11.13
N LEU A 172 -14.94 1.81 -10.66
CA LEU A 172 -13.56 1.44 -10.31
C LEU A 172 -13.54 0.35 -9.24
N GLN A 173 -14.26 0.53 -8.13
CA GLN A 173 -14.32 -0.45 -7.05
C GLN A 173 -14.82 -1.81 -7.55
N GLN A 174 -15.85 -1.82 -8.41
CA GLN A 174 -16.36 -3.05 -9.02
C GLN A 174 -15.31 -3.74 -9.89
N ARG A 175 -14.57 -2.98 -10.72
CA ARG A 175 -13.48 -3.55 -11.54
C ARG A 175 -12.37 -4.11 -10.67
N LEU A 176 -11.91 -3.37 -9.66
CA LEU A 176 -10.83 -3.81 -8.78
C LEU A 176 -11.22 -5.04 -7.93
N ALA A 177 -12.50 -5.18 -7.56
CA ALA A 177 -13.00 -6.38 -6.88
C ALA A 177 -12.94 -7.65 -7.76
N LEU A 178 -12.75 -7.49 -9.08
CA LEU A 178 -12.57 -8.62 -10.00
C LEU A 178 -11.11 -9.01 -10.21
N VAL A 179 -10.15 -8.15 -9.83
CA VAL A 179 -8.72 -8.42 -9.97
C VAL A 179 -8.34 -9.63 -9.13
N VAL A 180 -7.49 -10.47 -9.70
CA VAL A 180 -6.98 -11.68 -9.07
C VAL A 180 -5.53 -11.52 -8.64
N ASP A 181 -5.16 -12.28 -7.60
CA ASP A 181 -3.79 -12.45 -7.15
C ASP A 181 -3.01 -13.43 -8.05
N ALA A 182 -1.77 -13.72 -7.64
CA ALA A 182 -0.89 -14.71 -8.25
C ALA A 182 -1.51 -16.08 -8.51
N ASN A 183 -2.38 -16.51 -7.60
CA ASN A 183 -2.97 -17.83 -7.54
C ASN A 183 -4.30 -17.89 -8.31
N GLY A 184 -4.73 -16.76 -8.89
CA GLY A 184 -6.00 -16.63 -9.59
C GLY A 184 -7.20 -16.46 -8.66
N ASN A 185 -6.98 -16.22 -7.36
CA ASN A 185 -8.05 -15.93 -6.42
C ASN A 185 -8.34 -14.43 -6.41
N ARG A 186 -9.58 -14.04 -6.08
CA ARG A 186 -9.93 -12.61 -5.99
C ARG A 186 -9.18 -11.98 -4.82
N GLN A 187 -8.32 -10.99 -5.10
CA GLN A 187 -7.60 -10.29 -4.05
C GLN A 187 -8.54 -9.43 -3.19
N GLY A 188 -9.57 -8.86 -3.81
CA GLY A 188 -10.48 -7.91 -3.16
C GLY A 188 -9.82 -6.55 -2.90
N VAL A 189 -10.63 -5.60 -2.42
CA VAL A 189 -10.17 -4.21 -2.19
C VAL A 189 -10.79 -3.61 -0.94
N ALA A 190 -9.98 -2.86 -0.20
CA ALA A 190 -10.40 -2.09 0.98
C ALA A 190 -9.74 -0.70 0.98
N LEU A 191 -10.16 0.19 1.87
CA LEU A 191 -9.48 1.50 2.03
C LEU A 191 -8.09 1.39 2.67
N GLY A 192 -7.75 0.27 3.30
CA GLY A 192 -6.45 0.08 3.95
C GLY A 192 -6.16 1.18 4.99
N SER A 193 -5.00 1.81 4.89
CA SER A 193 -4.59 2.95 5.71
C SER A 193 -5.41 4.22 5.45
N LEU A 194 -6.02 4.35 4.28
CA LEU A 194 -6.84 5.52 3.93
C LEU A 194 -8.18 5.55 4.69
N ALA A 195 -8.54 4.46 5.36
CA ALA A 195 -9.77 4.38 6.16
C ALA A 195 -9.67 5.24 7.43
N VAL A 196 -10.73 6.01 7.73
CA VAL A 196 -10.88 6.63 9.05
C VAL A 196 -11.28 5.53 10.04
N ARG A 197 -10.32 5.04 10.81
CA ARG A 197 -10.58 4.11 11.91
C ARG A 197 -10.77 4.90 13.19
N GLN A 198 -11.97 4.83 13.78
CA GLN A 198 -12.16 5.26 15.15
C GLN A 198 -11.62 4.18 16.08
N GLU A 199 -10.81 4.57 17.05
CA GLU A 199 -10.35 3.64 18.07
C GLU A 199 -11.58 3.16 18.86
N PRO A 200 -11.79 1.84 18.99
CA PRO A 200 -12.88 1.34 19.80
C PRO A 200 -12.75 1.90 21.21
N ALA A 201 -13.86 2.42 21.75
CA ALA A 201 -13.85 2.97 23.10
C ALA A 201 -13.30 1.91 24.08
N ARG A 202 -12.40 2.29 24.99
CA ARG A 202 -11.68 1.34 25.86
C ARG A 202 -12.58 0.33 26.58
N HIS A 203 -13.83 0.69 26.87
CA HIS A 203 -14.81 -0.19 27.52
C HIS A 203 -15.39 -1.29 26.62
N THR A 204 -15.24 -1.21 25.29
CA THR A 204 -15.68 -2.22 24.31
C THR A 204 -14.57 -3.21 23.95
N LEU A 205 -13.31 -2.91 24.30
CA LEU A 205 -12.19 -3.83 24.09
C LEU A 205 -12.33 -5.06 25.00
N LYS A 206 -12.16 -6.26 24.42
CA LYS A 206 -12.04 -7.49 25.22
C LYS A 206 -10.92 -7.29 26.24
N LYS A 207 -11.21 -7.55 27.52
CA LYS A 207 -10.18 -7.54 28.57
C LYS A 207 -9.07 -8.50 28.15
N PRO A 208 -7.78 -8.09 28.20
CA PRO A 208 -6.68 -8.96 27.85
C PRO A 208 -6.78 -10.25 28.65
N THR A 209 -6.76 -11.39 27.96
CA THR A 209 -6.74 -12.73 28.57
C THR A 209 -5.35 -13.14 29.05
N ALA A 210 -4.41 -12.18 29.15
CA ALA A 210 -3.10 -12.42 29.72
C ALA A 210 -3.26 -12.72 31.22
N ARG A 211 -3.07 -13.99 31.57
CA ARG A 211 -2.76 -14.44 32.93
C ARG A 211 -1.26 -14.43 33.11
#